data_AF-A0A6A9T1A5-F1
#
_entry.id   AF-A0A6A9T1A5-F1
#
_cell.length_a   1.000
_cell.length_b   1.000
_cell.length_c   1.000
_cell.angle_alpha   90.00
_cell.angle_beta   90.00
_cell.angle_gamma   90.00
#
_symmetry.space_group_name_H-M   'P 1'
#
loop_
_entity.id
_entity.type
_entity.pdbx_description
1 polymer ?
#
loop_
_entity_poly.entity_id
_entity_poly.type
_entity_poly.pdbx_seq_one_letter_code
_entity_poly.pdbx_strand_id
1 'polypeptide(L)'
;MVYRLILDENVEHVDFVPELGKGTADYPIAQYSLDTDRVIVTYDDDFVLAVDEGTYRAVLYFDDATLSVKQVADIIDTVSQSYPQTELQGLEYVGEEWL
;
A
#
# COMPACT_ATOMS: atom_id res chain seq x y z
N MET A 1 6.09 10.95 -3.98
CA MET A 1 5.12 10.03 -3.38
C MET A 1 5.42 8.66 -3.93
N VAL A 2 5.66 7.67 -3.07
CA VAL A 2 6.08 6.32 -3.47
C VAL A 2 4.95 5.38 -3.07
N TYR A 3 4.11 5.03 -4.04
CA TYR A 3 3.01 4.11 -3.86
C TYR A 3 3.32 2.79 -4.55
N ARG A 4 3.12 1.69 -3.84
CA ARG A 4 3.11 0.34 -4.40
C ARG A 4 1.72 -0.27 -4.24
N LEU A 5 1.33 -1.09 -5.20
CA LEU A 5 0.07 -1.81 -5.23
C LEU A 5 0.36 -3.30 -5.26
N ILE A 6 -0.22 -4.07 -4.34
CA ILE A 6 0.11 -5.47 -4.11
C ILE A 6 -1.13 -6.35 -4.30
N LEU A 7 -0.96 -7.43 -5.03
CA LEU A 7 -1.94 -8.52 -5.16
C LEU A 7 -1.21 -9.85 -5.23
N ASP A 8 -1.35 -10.68 -4.20
CA ASP A 8 -0.60 -11.92 -4.02
C ASP A 8 0.92 -11.66 -4.17
N GLU A 9 1.60 -12.35 -5.09
CA GLU A 9 3.03 -12.16 -5.40
C GLU A 9 3.29 -11.01 -6.40
N ASN A 10 2.25 -10.31 -6.84
CA ASN A 10 2.36 -9.25 -7.84
C ASN A 10 2.47 -7.86 -7.19
N VAL A 11 3.52 -7.13 -7.53
CA VAL A 11 3.77 -5.77 -7.05
C VAL A 11 3.91 -4.81 -8.23
N GLU A 12 3.11 -3.74 -8.21
CA GLU A 12 3.16 -2.65 -9.18
C GLU A 12 3.54 -1.34 -8.48
N HIS A 13 4.42 -0.55 -9.10
CA HIS A 13 4.65 0.82 -8.64
C HIS A 13 3.74 1.75 -9.43
N VAL A 14 3.03 2.66 -8.76
CA VAL A 14 2.02 3.56 -9.37
C VAL A 14 2.54 4.30 -10.60
N ASP A 15 3.77 4.82 -10.55
CA ASP A 15 4.45 5.45 -11.70
C ASP A 15 4.45 4.64 -13.00
N PHE A 16 4.35 3.31 -12.93
CA PHE A 16 4.39 2.40 -14.07
C PHE A 16 3.02 1.78 -14.41
N VAL A 17 1.98 2.09 -13.64
CA VAL A 17 0.60 1.71 -13.95
C VAL A 17 0.07 2.64 -15.05
N PRO A 18 -0.31 2.13 -16.24
CA PRO A 18 -0.75 2.96 -17.36
C PRO A 18 -1.91 3.91 -17.03
N GLU A 19 -2.80 3.51 -16.13
CA GLU A 19 -4.01 4.24 -15.72
C GLU A 19 -3.74 5.33 -14.68
N LEU A 20 -2.63 5.25 -13.95
CA LEU A 20 -2.27 6.20 -12.89
C LEU A 20 -1.12 7.09 -13.37
N GLY A 21 0.07 6.50 -13.52
CA GLY A 21 1.30 7.20 -13.90
C GLY A 21 1.95 8.00 -12.78
N LYS A 22 3.00 8.74 -13.12
CA LYS A 22 3.77 9.53 -12.15
C LYS A 22 2.99 10.78 -11.72
N GLY A 23 2.90 11.01 -10.40
CA GLY A 23 2.27 12.21 -9.84
C GLY A 23 0.75 12.18 -9.81
N THR A 24 0.15 11.00 -9.97
CA THR A 24 -1.29 10.79 -9.71
C THR A 24 -1.64 11.21 -8.30
N ALA A 25 -2.80 11.85 -8.15
CA ALA A 25 -3.35 12.17 -6.85
C ALA A 25 -3.85 10.91 -6.11
N ASP A 26 -4.07 11.04 -4.81
CA ASP A 26 -4.39 9.93 -3.92
C ASP A 26 -5.72 9.24 -4.25
N TYR A 27 -6.76 10.00 -4.55
CA TYR A 27 -8.10 9.46 -4.84
C TYR A 27 -8.13 8.49 -6.04
N PRO A 28 -7.53 8.80 -7.20
CA PRO A 28 -7.41 7.82 -8.28
C PRO A 28 -6.64 6.55 -7.88
N ILE A 29 -5.60 6.66 -7.05
CA ILE A 29 -4.84 5.49 -6.56
C ILE A 29 -5.73 4.64 -5.65
N ALA A 30 -6.48 5.28 -4.75
CA ALA A 30 -7.45 4.62 -3.87
C ALA A 30 -8.53 3.87 -4.66
N GLN A 31 -9.11 4.52 -5.67
CA GLN A 31 -10.11 3.90 -6.55
C GLN A 31 -9.52 2.72 -7.33
N TYR A 32 -8.32 2.86 -7.88
CA TYR A 32 -7.65 1.78 -8.60
C TYR A 32 -7.39 0.57 -7.68
N SER A 33 -6.99 0.83 -6.44
CA SER A 33 -6.84 -0.22 -5.41
C SER A 33 -8.13 -1.00 -5.18
N LEU A 34 -9.27 -0.31 -5.07
CA LEU A 34 -10.59 -0.98 -4.98
C LEU A 34 -10.92 -1.79 -6.23
N ASP A 35 -10.80 -1.17 -7.40
CA ASP A 35 -11.23 -1.76 -8.67
C ASP A 35 -10.43 -3.00 -9.05
N THR A 36 -9.21 -3.12 -8.52
CA THR A 36 -8.27 -4.21 -8.82
C THR A 36 -7.97 -5.13 -7.64
N ASP A 37 -8.66 -4.94 -6.51
CA ASP A 37 -8.45 -5.69 -5.26
C ASP A 37 -7.00 -5.62 -4.71
N ARG A 38 -6.30 -4.52 -5.01
CA ARG A 38 -4.89 -4.33 -4.66
C ARG A 38 -4.72 -3.59 -3.34
N VAL A 39 -3.85 -4.09 -2.47
CA VAL A 39 -3.43 -3.39 -1.24
C VAL A 39 -2.46 -2.27 -1.60
N ILE A 40 -2.68 -1.08 -1.04
CA ILE A 40 -1.76 0.05 -1.18
C ILE A 40 -0.67 -0.07 -0.12
N VAL A 41 0.57 0.17 -0.52
CA VAL A 41 1.69 0.42 0.39
C VAL A 41 2.19 1.83 0.20
N THR A 42 2.25 2.61 1.28
CA THR A 42 2.67 4.01 1.22
C THR A 42 3.34 4.48 2.51
N TYR A 43 4.13 5.55 2.38
CA TYR A 43 4.66 6.37 3.48
C TYR A 43 3.99 7.73 3.56
N ASP A 44 3.06 7.99 2.64
CA ASP A 44 2.45 9.30 2.46
C ASP A 44 1.37 9.52 3.53
N ASP A 45 1.67 10.38 4.50
CA ASP A 45 0.73 10.73 5.57
C ASP A 45 -0.44 11.56 5.04
N ASP A 46 -0.24 12.34 3.97
CA ASP A 46 -1.33 13.07 3.33
C ASP A 46 -2.40 12.11 2.79
N PHE A 47 -2.02 10.93 2.25
CA PHE A 47 -2.97 9.91 1.83
C PHE A 47 -3.87 9.47 2.99
N VAL A 48 -3.25 9.14 4.13
CA VAL A 48 -3.94 8.66 5.33
C VAL A 48 -4.88 9.72 5.91
N LEU A 49 -4.51 10.99 5.80
CA LEU A 49 -5.30 12.11 6.31
C LEU A 49 -6.40 12.57 5.34
N ALA A 50 -6.23 12.36 4.04
CA ALA A 50 -7.10 12.91 3.01
C ALA A 50 -8.08 11.90 2.40
N VAL A 51 -7.80 10.59 2.47
CA VAL A 51 -8.61 9.54 1.85
C VAL A 51 -9.38 8.75 2.91
N ASP A 52 -10.71 8.82 2.83
CA ASP A 52 -11.59 8.12 3.77
C ASP A 52 -11.52 6.59 3.60
N GLU A 53 -11.62 5.89 4.73
CA GLU A 53 -11.76 4.44 4.76
C GLU A 53 -12.95 3.97 3.90
N GLY A 54 -12.75 2.91 3.11
CA GLY A 54 -13.72 2.42 2.14
C GLY A 54 -13.59 3.02 0.73
N THR A 55 -12.68 4.00 0.54
CA THR A 55 -12.30 4.52 -0.80
C THR A 55 -11.14 3.74 -1.43
N TYR A 56 -10.52 2.83 -0.68
CA TYR A 56 -9.44 1.92 -1.09
C TYR A 56 -9.73 0.50 -0.59
N ARG A 57 -9.04 -0.51 -1.14
CA ARG A 57 -9.22 -1.91 -0.72
C ARG A 57 -8.67 -2.18 0.68
N ALA A 58 -7.41 -1.82 0.90
CA ALA A 58 -6.69 -1.80 2.16
C ALA A 58 -5.38 -1.04 1.97
N VAL A 59 -4.83 -0.47 3.05
CA VAL A 59 -3.55 0.24 3.05
C VAL A 59 -2.65 -0.30 4.14
N LEU A 60 -1.41 -0.61 3.78
CA LEU A 60 -0.29 -0.78 4.70
C LEU A 60 0.51 0.53 4.71
N TYR A 61 0.43 1.24 5.82
CA TYR A 61 1.12 2.51 6.02
C TYR A 61 2.38 2.32 6.84
N PHE A 62 3.50 2.80 6.29
CA PHE A 62 4.80 2.80 6.96
C PHE A 62 5.10 4.23 7.45
N ASP A 63 5.13 4.43 8.77
CA ASP A 63 5.45 5.73 9.38
C ASP A 63 6.96 6.01 9.41
N ASP A 64 7.78 4.96 9.34
CA ASP A 64 9.25 5.07 9.26
C ASP A 64 9.76 5.07 7.80
N ALA A 65 9.99 6.26 7.26
CA ALA A 65 10.58 6.46 5.94
C ALA A 65 12.09 6.15 5.87
N THR A 66 12.74 5.77 6.97
CA THR A 66 14.16 5.39 7.01
C THR A 66 14.41 3.92 6.65
N LEU A 67 13.36 3.10 6.62
CA LEU A 67 13.42 1.71 6.25
C LEU A 67 13.96 1.52 4.83
N SER A 68 14.89 0.57 4.68
CA SER A 68 15.36 0.19 3.37
C SER A 68 14.26 -0.53 2.57
N VAL A 69 14.35 -0.46 1.24
CA VAL A 69 13.43 -1.20 0.33
C VAL A 69 13.39 -2.69 0.65
N LYS A 70 14.51 -3.26 1.13
CA LYS A 70 14.57 -4.66 1.55
C LYS A 70 13.75 -4.90 2.82
N GLN A 71 13.94 -4.10 3.87
CA GLN A 71 13.17 -4.25 5.12
C GLN A 71 11.67 -4.15 4.85
N VAL A 72 11.27 -3.24 3.97
CA VAL A 72 9.86 -3.05 3.60
C VAL A 72 9.31 -4.28 2.88
N ALA A 73 10.08 -4.86 1.96
CA ALA A 73 9.70 -6.10 1.31
C ALA A 73 9.61 -7.27 2.31
N ASP A 74 10.56 -7.37 3.25
CA ASP A 74 10.57 -8.39 4.29
C ASP A 74 9.33 -8.24 5.22
N ILE A 75 8.99 -7.01 5.62
CA ILE A 75 7.77 -6.73 6.43
C ILE A 75 6.50 -7.11 5.67
N ILE A 76 6.37 -6.70 4.40
CA ILE A 76 5.21 -7.05 3.55
C ILE A 76 5.09 -8.57 3.41
N ASP A 77 6.20 -9.27 3.21
CA ASP A 77 6.23 -10.74 3.12
C ASP A 77 5.75 -11.37 4.44
N THR A 78 6.25 -10.92 5.59
CA THR A 78 5.79 -11.41 6.90
C THR A 78 4.30 -11.17 7.13
N VAL A 79 3.80 -9.97 6.81
CA VAL A 79 2.36 -9.64 6.92
C VAL A 79 1.52 -10.56 6.03
N SER A 80 1.95 -10.76 4.78
CA SER A 80 1.25 -11.61 3.80
C SER A 80 1.27 -13.10 4.16
N GLN A 81 2.30 -13.56 4.89
CA GLN A 81 2.35 -14.93 5.42
C GLN A 81 1.48 -15.11 6.67
N SER A 82 1.29 -14.03 7.43
CA SER A 82 0.51 -14.05 8.66
C SER A 82 -0.99 -13.94 8.40
N TYR A 83 -1.38 -13.13 7.42
CA TYR A 83 -2.77 -12.92 7.03
C TYR A 83 -2.95 -13.06 5.52
N PRO A 84 -3.97 -13.81 5.06
CA PRO A 84 -4.34 -13.76 3.65
C PRO A 84 -4.75 -12.33 3.29
N GLN A 85 -4.39 -11.87 2.08
CA GLN A 85 -4.70 -10.52 1.62
C GLN A 85 -6.19 -10.16 1.73
N THR A 86 -7.08 -11.15 1.63
CA THR A 86 -8.53 -10.95 1.82
C THR A 86 -8.92 -10.46 3.20
N GLU A 87 -8.12 -10.76 4.23
CA GLU A 87 -8.33 -10.36 5.62
C GLU A 87 -7.78 -8.95 5.90
N LEU A 88 -6.91 -8.41 5.06
CA LEU A 88 -6.48 -7.02 5.16
C LEU A 88 -7.66 -6.09 4.81
N GLN A 89 -7.96 -5.17 5.72
CA GLN A 89 -9.06 -4.21 5.60
C GLN A 89 -8.64 -2.87 6.21
N GLY A 90 -9.19 -1.79 5.68
CA GLY A 90 -8.93 -0.46 6.23
C GLY A 90 -7.45 -0.07 6.15
N LEU A 91 -7.01 0.68 7.15
CA LEU A 91 -5.66 1.20 7.29
C LEU A 91 -4.91 0.45 8.40
N GLU A 92 -3.80 -0.17 8.05
CA GLU A 92 -2.92 -0.85 8.99
C GLU A 92 -1.57 -0.14 9.07
N TYR A 93 -1.11 0.09 10.30
CA TYR A 93 0.23 0.63 10.56
C TYR A 93 1.21 -0.54 10.61
N VAL A 94 2.27 -0.48 9.82
CA VAL A 94 3.29 -1.53 9.76
C VAL A 94 4.70 -0.93 9.82
N GLY A 95 5.56 -1.59 10.59
CA GLY A 95 6.95 -1.17 10.77
C GLY A 95 7.88 -2.32 11.15
N GLU A 96 9.02 -1.98 11.77
CA GLU A 96 10.06 -2.94 12.14
C GLU A 96 9.61 -4.00 13.14
N GLU A 97 8.46 -3.84 13.81
CA GLU A 97 7.90 -4.85 14.69
C GLU A 97 7.53 -6.18 13.99
N TRP A 98 7.51 -6.18 12.65
CA TRP A 98 7.27 -7.34 11.80
C TRP A 98 8.57 -8.03 11.30
N LEU A 99 9.75 -7.59 11.75
CA LEU A 99 11.06 -8.19 11.42
C LEU A 99 11.52 -9.23 12.45
#